data_AF-A0A2S3GYT0-F1
#
_entry.id   AF-A0A2S3GYT0-F1
#
_cell.length_a   1.000
_cell.length_b   1.000
_cell.length_c   1.000
_cell.angle_alpha   90.00
_cell.angle_beta   90.00
_cell.angle_gamma   90.00
#
_symmetry.space_group_name_H-M   'P 1'
#
loop_
_entity.id
_entity.type
_entity.pdbx_description
1 polymer ?
#
loop_
_entity_poly.entity_id
_entity_poly.type
_entity_poly.pdbx_seq_one_letter_code
_entity_poly.pdbx_strand_id
1 'polypeptide(L)'
;MDGRRYCMNQIPHKTMDAASKKAYIIAIVVQVILTGMSVMSKAAINSGMSTFIFVFYRQAAGSILMLPLALLLQRKNAWSMPVAWLLKLFLCALVGNTLSLSLYHVSLKFTSATVAAAAGNSMPVVTFCLALLLRMEVLKLRSASGIAKLTGVALCLAGVFAIAFYSGPALSPVNHHRAFAAHTSGSGRTNASSKTTWIEGTFLMLLANVAWSLSIVWQAALLKELPNRMLVATALCVFSTVQSFVVAVAAERNFSRWQLRPDISLLAIVYAGFVVAGVSYYLQAWCMEMKGPVFFAVWTPLCFVLTIFCSSFFLGEIVHLGSVVGGTLLVGGLYGVLWGKNKESQAGSCSQMNMTTTGCAQDEEEHNKTNTFELEEATSAPAGEHV
;
A
#
# COMPACT_ATOMS: atom_id res chain seq x y z
N MET A 1 -35.88 31.34 -24.58
CA MET A 1 -34.69 31.34 -23.71
C MET A 1 -34.75 30.11 -22.82
N ASP A 2 -34.23 28.97 -23.27
CA ASP A 2 -33.57 27.96 -22.43
C ASP A 2 -33.00 26.87 -23.34
N GLY A 3 -31.91 26.21 -22.95
CA GLY A 3 -31.34 25.12 -23.77
C GLY A 3 -29.81 25.03 -23.78
N ARG A 4 -29.12 25.56 -22.77
CA ARG A 4 -27.68 25.31 -22.56
C ARG A 4 -27.38 25.04 -21.10
N ARG A 5 -27.59 23.79 -20.66
CA ARG A 5 -26.97 23.22 -19.45
C ARG A 5 -27.30 21.74 -19.33
N TYR A 6 -26.64 20.86 -20.09
CA TYR A 6 -26.38 19.45 -19.74
C TYR A 6 -25.36 18.86 -20.74
N CYS A 7 -24.13 19.35 -20.70
CA CYS A 7 -22.97 18.67 -21.28
C CYS A 7 -21.85 18.74 -20.25
N MET A 8 -22.03 18.03 -19.14
CA MET A 8 -21.01 17.88 -18.11
C MET A 8 -20.30 16.54 -18.35
N ASN A 9 -19.16 16.64 -19.05
CA ASN A 9 -18.05 15.69 -19.07
C ASN A 9 -18.39 14.20 -19.15
N GLN A 10 -18.74 13.75 -20.35
CA GLN A 10 -18.52 12.37 -20.75
C GLN A 10 -17.02 12.23 -21.08
N ILE A 11 -16.22 11.87 -20.06
CA ILE A 11 -14.81 11.50 -20.24
C ILE A 11 -14.81 10.25 -21.15
N PRO A 12 -14.15 10.27 -22.33
CA PRO A 12 -14.29 9.19 -23.29
C PRO A 12 -13.73 7.88 -22.73
N HIS A 13 -14.51 6.80 -22.83
CA HIS A 13 -14.23 5.44 -22.32
C HIS A 13 -12.79 4.93 -22.61
N LYS A 14 -12.20 5.35 -23.74
CA LYS A 14 -10.81 5.04 -24.13
C LYS A 14 -9.74 5.60 -23.19
N THR A 15 -10.00 6.74 -22.54
CA THR A 15 -9.05 7.39 -21.62
C THR A 15 -9.05 6.75 -20.23
N MET A 16 -10.19 6.20 -19.79
CA MET A 16 -10.31 5.44 -18.53
C MET A 16 -9.54 4.12 -18.58
N ASP A 17 -9.49 3.47 -19.74
CA ASP A 17 -8.68 2.25 -19.95
C ASP A 17 -7.18 2.53 -19.91
N ALA A 18 -6.72 3.63 -20.51
CA ALA A 18 -5.31 4.00 -20.50
C ALA A 18 -4.83 4.44 -19.10
N ALA A 19 -5.64 5.22 -18.37
CA ALA A 19 -5.33 5.62 -16.99
C ALA A 19 -5.32 4.40 -16.04
N SER A 20 -6.27 3.48 -16.22
CA SER A 20 -6.29 2.22 -15.48
C SER A 20 -5.04 1.40 -15.73
N LYS A 21 -4.67 1.15 -16.99
CA LYS A 21 -3.45 0.42 -17.37
C LYS A 21 -2.19 1.05 -16.76
N LYS A 22 -2.07 2.38 -16.77
CA LYS A 22 -0.96 3.10 -16.14
C LYS A 22 -0.85 2.81 -14.64
N ALA A 23 -1.96 2.85 -13.91
CA ALA A 23 -1.97 2.55 -12.46
C ALA A 23 -1.51 1.11 -12.15
N TYR A 24 -1.91 0.13 -12.98
CA TYR A 24 -1.44 -1.26 -12.85
C TYR A 24 0.07 -1.38 -13.06
N ILE A 25 0.60 -0.77 -14.11
CA ILE A 25 2.04 -0.79 -14.41
C ILE A 25 2.84 -0.13 -13.27
N ILE A 26 2.40 1.03 -12.79
CA ILE A 26 3.04 1.73 -11.68
C ILE A 26 3.07 0.84 -10.43
N ALA A 27 1.94 0.21 -10.08
CA ALA A 27 1.88 -0.67 -8.91
C ALA A 27 2.85 -1.84 -9.02
N ILE A 28 2.90 -2.53 -10.18
CA ILE A 28 3.83 -3.63 -10.44
C ILE A 28 5.28 -3.17 -10.31
N VAL A 29 5.65 -2.04 -10.94
CA VAL A 29 6.99 -1.48 -10.87
C VAL A 29 7.39 -1.17 -9.42
N VAL A 30 6.50 -0.57 -8.64
CA VAL A 30 6.76 -0.29 -7.22
C VAL A 30 7.00 -1.59 -6.45
N GLN A 31 6.21 -2.65 -6.67
CA GLN A 31 6.43 -3.92 -5.96
C GLN A 31 7.75 -4.59 -6.32
N VAL A 32 8.19 -4.51 -7.59
CA VAL A 32 9.52 -4.98 -8.02
C VAL A 32 10.62 -4.20 -7.31
N ILE A 33 10.49 -2.87 -7.22
CA ILE A 33 11.45 -2.03 -6.51
C ILE A 33 11.49 -2.36 -5.01
N LEU A 34 10.33 -2.55 -4.37
CA LEU A 34 10.23 -2.95 -2.97
C LEU A 34 10.80 -4.35 -2.70
N THR A 35 10.66 -5.27 -3.65
CA THR A 35 11.29 -6.60 -3.59
C THR A 35 12.81 -6.46 -3.52
N GLY A 36 13.40 -5.70 -4.45
CA GLY A 36 14.84 -5.45 -4.44
C GLY A 36 15.30 -4.77 -3.16
N MET A 37 14.46 -3.91 -2.56
CA MET A 37 14.78 -3.26 -1.29
C MET A 37 14.92 -4.28 -0.15
N SER A 38 13.99 -5.22 -0.04
CA SER A 38 14.00 -6.22 1.03
C SER A 38 15.27 -7.08 0.98
N VAL A 39 15.65 -7.51 -0.23
CA VAL A 39 16.85 -8.32 -0.50
C VAL A 39 18.13 -7.53 -0.22
N MET A 40 18.27 -6.33 -0.78
CA MET A 40 19.46 -5.49 -0.61
C MET A 40 19.64 -5.00 0.82
N SER A 41 18.54 -4.64 1.51
CA SER A 41 18.60 -4.20 2.92
C SER A 41 19.04 -5.34 3.81
N LYS A 42 18.53 -6.55 3.59
CA LYS A 42 18.96 -7.72 4.35
C LYS A 42 20.43 -8.08 4.07
N ALA A 43 20.90 -7.97 2.82
CA ALA A 43 22.31 -8.15 2.48
C ALA A 43 23.22 -7.14 3.21
N ALA A 44 22.84 -5.86 3.25
CA ALA A 44 23.58 -4.80 3.96
C ALA A 44 23.58 -4.97 5.49
N ILE A 45 22.47 -5.45 6.07
CA ILE A 45 22.42 -5.76 7.50
C ILE A 45 23.32 -6.96 7.82
N ASN A 46 23.33 -7.98 6.96
CA ASN A 46 24.18 -9.16 7.12
C ASN A 46 25.68 -8.86 6.97
N SER A 47 26.08 -7.83 6.22
CA SER A 47 27.47 -7.35 6.16
C SER A 47 27.90 -6.54 7.39
N GLY A 48 27.00 -6.36 8.38
CA GLY A 48 27.29 -5.72 9.66
C GLY A 48 26.92 -4.23 9.72
N MET A 49 26.20 -3.70 8.73
CA MET A 49 25.76 -2.30 8.76
C MET A 49 24.73 -2.05 9.87
N SER A 50 24.87 -0.92 10.58
CA SER A 50 23.86 -0.52 11.56
C SER A 50 22.55 -0.13 10.87
N THR A 51 21.47 -0.78 11.29
CA THR A 51 20.10 -0.56 10.84
C THR A 51 19.69 0.91 10.79
N PHE A 52 19.90 1.66 11.88
CA PHE A 52 19.42 3.04 11.99
C PHE A 52 20.20 3.98 11.06
N ILE A 53 21.50 3.74 10.92
CA ILE A 53 22.37 4.46 9.98
C ILE A 53 21.93 4.17 8.54
N PHE A 54 21.58 2.92 8.22
CA PHE A 54 21.02 2.55 6.91
C PHE A 54 19.72 3.30 6.61
N VAL A 55 18.78 3.36 7.57
CA VAL A 55 17.52 4.13 7.40
C VAL A 55 17.80 5.60 7.14
N PHE A 56 18.69 6.22 7.92
CA PHE A 56 19.07 7.62 7.73
C PHE A 56 19.64 7.88 6.33
N TYR A 57 20.69 7.15 5.93
CA TYR A 57 21.34 7.38 4.64
C TYR A 57 20.39 7.16 3.46
N ARG A 58 19.52 6.17 3.55
CA ARG A 58 18.48 5.91 2.56
C ARG A 58 17.54 7.11 2.40
N GLN A 59 17.01 7.62 3.50
CA GLN A 59 16.08 8.75 3.45
C GLN A 59 16.79 10.04 3.00
N ALA A 60 18.04 10.24 3.43
CA ALA A 60 18.87 11.37 3.00
C ALA A 60 19.12 11.35 1.49
N ALA A 61 19.52 10.21 0.92
CA ALA A 61 19.72 10.07 -0.52
C ALA A 61 18.42 10.31 -1.32
N GLY A 62 17.28 9.81 -0.82
CA GLY A 62 15.97 10.10 -1.42
C GLY A 62 15.61 11.59 -1.38
N SER A 63 15.89 12.26 -0.25
CA SER A 63 15.64 13.70 -0.09
C SER A 63 16.53 14.55 -0.99
N ILE A 64 17.80 14.18 -1.14
CA ILE A 64 18.76 14.85 -2.04
C ILE A 64 18.26 14.79 -3.49
N LEU A 65 17.56 13.73 -3.89
CA LEU A 65 16.96 13.63 -5.22
C LEU A 65 15.64 14.39 -5.34
N MET A 66 14.73 14.19 -4.39
CA MET A 66 13.36 14.72 -4.45
C MET A 66 13.29 16.24 -4.19
N LEU A 67 14.09 16.75 -3.26
CA LEU A 67 14.07 18.17 -2.88
C LEU A 67 14.40 19.12 -4.05
N PRO A 68 15.53 18.96 -4.78
CA PRO A 68 15.81 19.83 -5.92
C PRO A 68 14.80 19.64 -7.05
N LEU A 69 14.35 18.40 -7.31
CA LEU A 69 13.34 18.14 -8.31
C LEU A 69 12.02 18.85 -7.99
N ALA A 70 11.62 18.84 -6.71
CA ALA A 70 10.43 19.55 -6.24
C ALA A 70 10.57 21.06 -6.40
N LEU A 71 11.70 21.64 -6.01
CA LEU A 71 11.96 23.07 -6.14
C LEU A 71 11.97 23.54 -7.60
N LEU A 72 12.56 22.77 -8.51
CA LEU A 72 12.60 23.11 -9.94
C LEU A 72 11.21 23.06 -10.58
N LEU A 73 10.43 22.02 -10.29
CA LEU A 73 9.12 21.81 -10.90
C LEU A 73 7.99 22.63 -10.24
N GLN A 74 8.14 23.06 -8.98
CA GLN A 74 7.15 23.86 -8.24
C GLN A 74 7.56 25.32 -8.01
N ARG A 75 8.61 25.80 -8.67
CA ARG A 75 9.15 27.17 -8.51
C ARG A 75 8.10 28.29 -8.64
N LYS A 76 6.98 28.02 -9.32
CA LYS A 76 5.87 28.98 -9.54
C LYS A 76 4.73 28.91 -8.51
N ASN A 77 4.69 27.89 -7.65
CA ASN A 77 3.64 27.66 -6.65
C ASN A 77 4.23 27.62 -5.23
N ALA A 78 4.94 28.68 -4.84
CA ALA A 78 5.41 28.87 -3.46
C ALA A 78 4.21 29.14 -2.54
N TRP A 79 3.47 28.09 -2.20
CA TRP A 79 2.35 28.19 -1.27
C TRP A 79 2.91 28.31 0.14
N SER A 80 2.53 29.38 0.85
CA SER A 80 2.78 29.50 2.29
C SER A 80 1.98 28.41 3.00
N MET A 81 2.64 27.31 3.37
CA MET A 81 1.99 26.19 4.06
C MET A 81 1.76 26.57 5.52
N PRO A 82 0.51 26.51 6.02
CA PRO A 82 0.23 26.74 7.43
C PRO A 82 1.01 25.76 8.31
N VAL A 83 1.43 26.19 9.50
CA VAL A 83 2.19 25.34 10.45
C VAL A 83 1.44 24.04 10.77
N ALA A 84 0.11 24.08 10.84
CA ALA A 84 -0.73 22.89 11.04
C ALA A 84 -0.52 21.82 9.96
N TRP A 85 -0.30 22.22 8.70
CA TRP A 85 -0.02 21.30 7.60
C TRP A 85 1.36 20.66 7.71
N LEU A 86 2.35 21.45 8.08
CA LEU A 86 3.70 20.95 8.36
C LEU A 86 3.67 19.94 9.53
N LEU A 87 2.88 20.20 10.57
CA LEU A 87 2.72 19.27 11.69
C LEU A 87 2.04 17.95 11.26
N LYS A 88 0.96 18.01 10.47
CA LYS A 88 0.32 16.81 9.92
C LYS A 88 1.31 15.97 9.09
N LEU A 89 2.08 16.61 8.21
CA LEU A 89 3.11 15.95 7.39
C LEU A 89 4.24 15.37 8.25
N PHE A 90 4.69 16.10 9.26
CA PHE A 90 5.71 15.65 10.19
C PHE A 90 5.26 14.39 10.96
N LEU A 91 4.04 14.39 11.50
CA LEU A 91 3.49 13.24 12.23
C LEU A 91 3.28 12.04 11.30
N CYS A 92 2.80 12.27 10.07
CA CYS A 92 2.65 11.23 9.06
C CYS A 92 4.02 10.60 8.70
N ALA A 93 5.06 11.42 8.51
CA ALA A 93 6.43 10.95 8.29
C ALA A 93 6.99 10.20 9.49
N LEU A 94 6.68 10.63 10.71
CA LEU A 94 7.14 10.00 11.95
C LEU A 94 6.61 8.59 12.09
N VAL A 95 5.30 8.40 11.93
CA VAL A 95 4.64 7.09 12.03
C VAL A 95 5.00 6.21 10.84
N GLY A 96 4.84 6.76 9.63
CA GLY A 96 4.91 5.99 8.40
C GLY A 96 6.30 5.66 7.92
N ASN A 97 7.21 6.63 7.98
CA ASN A 97 8.56 6.40 7.50
C ASN A 97 9.47 6.09 8.67
N THR A 98 9.64 6.99 9.62
CA THR A 98 10.67 6.86 10.64
C THR A 98 10.44 5.64 11.55
N LEU A 99 9.26 5.54 12.17
CA LEU A 99 8.93 4.45 13.08
C LEU A 99 8.82 3.12 12.33
N SER A 100 8.02 3.07 11.26
CA SER A 100 7.84 1.84 10.48
C SER A 100 9.15 1.31 9.89
N LEU A 101 9.95 2.16 9.24
CA LEU A 101 11.22 1.71 8.64
C LEU A 101 12.22 1.28 9.71
N SER A 102 12.29 1.99 10.82
CA SER A 102 13.17 1.59 11.92
C SER A 102 12.77 0.20 12.44
N LEU A 103 11.49 -0.02 12.72
CA LEU A 103 10.98 -1.32 13.16
C LEU A 103 11.18 -2.42 12.11
N TYR A 104 10.95 -2.13 10.83
CA TYR A 104 11.16 -3.05 9.71
C TYR A 104 12.63 -3.49 9.60
N HIS A 105 13.57 -2.55 9.64
CA HIS A 105 14.98 -2.89 9.49
C HIS A 105 15.56 -3.51 10.78
N VAL A 106 15.03 -3.17 11.96
CA VAL A 106 15.39 -3.85 13.22
C VAL A 106 14.87 -5.28 13.21
N SER A 107 13.62 -5.50 12.80
CA SER A 107 13.05 -6.85 12.70
C SER A 107 13.81 -7.72 11.70
N LEU A 108 14.29 -7.16 10.58
CA LEU A 108 15.18 -7.87 9.64
C LEU A 108 16.50 -8.36 10.27
N LYS A 109 16.93 -7.88 11.45
CA LYS A 109 18.07 -8.51 12.16
C LYS A 109 17.69 -9.86 12.77
N PHE A 110 16.44 -10.00 13.18
CA PHE A 110 15.92 -11.16 13.90
C PHE A 110 15.12 -12.12 13.01
N THR A 111 14.68 -11.64 11.83
CA THR A 111 13.89 -12.41 10.87
C THR A 111 14.51 -12.39 9.47
N SER A 112 13.95 -13.19 8.57
CA SER A 112 14.38 -13.31 7.17
C SER A 112 13.67 -12.29 6.27
N ALA A 113 14.23 -11.99 5.10
CA ALA A 113 13.55 -11.15 4.11
C ALA A 113 12.24 -11.79 3.64
N THR A 114 12.18 -13.13 3.62
CA THR A 114 10.99 -13.90 3.28
C THR A 114 9.85 -13.69 4.28
N VAL A 115 10.14 -13.75 5.58
CA VAL A 115 9.14 -13.50 6.63
C VAL A 115 8.68 -12.05 6.63
N ALA A 116 9.59 -11.11 6.39
CA ALA A 116 9.26 -9.70 6.25
C ALA A 116 8.21 -9.48 5.15
N ALA A 117 8.46 -10.04 3.97
CA ALA A 117 7.56 -9.93 2.84
C ALA A 117 6.25 -10.71 3.06
N ALA A 118 6.30 -11.86 3.73
CA ALA A 118 5.11 -12.61 4.11
C ALA A 118 4.20 -11.80 5.03
N ALA A 119 4.78 -11.24 6.11
CA ALA A 119 4.08 -10.37 7.04
C ALA A 119 3.51 -9.12 6.33
N GLY A 120 4.20 -8.60 5.31
CA GLY A 120 3.73 -7.48 4.49
C GLY A 120 2.37 -7.71 3.81
N ASN A 121 1.97 -8.97 3.58
CA ASN A 121 0.63 -9.29 3.07
C ASN A 121 -0.50 -9.01 4.06
N SER A 122 -0.18 -8.74 5.33
CA SER A 122 -1.17 -8.26 6.30
C SER A 122 -1.52 -6.77 6.13
N MET A 123 -0.69 -5.98 5.43
CA MET A 123 -0.90 -4.54 5.24
C MET A 123 -2.29 -4.18 4.68
N PRO A 124 -2.84 -4.84 3.63
CA PRO A 124 -4.13 -4.43 3.08
C PRO A 124 -5.29 -4.74 4.02
N VAL A 125 -5.16 -5.81 4.81
CA VAL A 125 -6.17 -6.22 5.80
C VAL A 125 -6.17 -5.25 6.97
N VAL A 126 -4.99 -4.89 7.47
CA VAL A 126 -4.84 -3.84 8.49
C VAL A 126 -5.39 -2.51 7.97
N THR A 127 -5.06 -2.14 6.73
CA THR A 127 -5.57 -0.94 6.05
C THR A 127 -7.10 -0.95 5.97
N PHE A 128 -7.70 -2.08 5.62
CA PHE A 128 -9.14 -2.26 5.60
C PHE A 128 -9.76 -2.14 7.00
N CYS A 129 -9.19 -2.79 8.02
CA CYS A 129 -9.64 -2.64 9.40
C CYS A 129 -9.55 -1.20 9.90
N LEU A 130 -8.47 -0.48 9.58
CA LEU A 130 -8.33 0.94 9.89
C LEU A 130 -9.39 1.79 9.17
N ALA A 131 -9.67 1.50 7.90
CA ALA A 131 -10.73 2.18 7.15
C ALA A 131 -12.11 1.97 7.80
N LEU A 132 -12.38 0.80 8.37
CA LEU A 132 -13.60 0.53 9.14
C LEU A 132 -13.64 1.27 10.47
N LEU A 133 -12.55 1.26 11.23
CA LEU A 133 -12.44 1.99 12.50
C LEU A 133 -12.63 3.51 12.31
N LEU A 134 -12.11 4.04 11.21
CA LEU A 134 -12.25 5.44 10.82
C LEU A 134 -13.61 5.75 10.16
N ARG A 135 -14.56 4.80 10.13
CA ARG A 135 -15.88 4.90 9.48
C ARG A 135 -15.82 5.31 8.00
N MET A 136 -14.71 5.04 7.31
CA MET A 136 -14.58 5.29 5.87
C MET A 136 -15.28 4.20 5.04
N GLU A 137 -15.53 3.03 5.60
CA GLU A 137 -16.27 1.93 4.98
C GLU A 137 -17.35 1.39 5.94
N VAL A 138 -18.51 0.97 5.40
CA VAL A 138 -19.62 0.41 6.17
C VAL A 138 -19.67 -1.11 5.95
N LEU A 139 -19.56 -1.90 7.01
CA LEU A 139 -19.71 -3.35 6.95
C LEU A 139 -21.15 -3.78 7.13
N LYS A 140 -21.74 -4.37 6.08
CA LYS A 140 -23.02 -5.08 6.16
C LYS A 140 -22.78 -6.55 6.51
N LEU A 141 -22.68 -6.87 7.81
CA LEU A 141 -22.32 -8.21 8.33
C LEU A 141 -23.25 -9.35 7.88
N ARG A 142 -24.51 -9.05 7.56
CA ARG A 142 -25.49 -10.04 7.05
C ARG A 142 -25.43 -10.29 5.54
N SER A 143 -24.66 -9.49 4.78
CA SER A 143 -24.51 -9.67 3.34
C SER A 143 -23.44 -10.73 3.03
N ALA A 144 -23.60 -11.46 1.92
CA ALA A 144 -22.56 -12.35 1.40
C ALA A 144 -21.21 -11.64 1.17
N SER A 145 -21.23 -10.34 0.87
CA SER A 145 -20.01 -9.50 0.81
C SER A 145 -19.38 -9.32 2.19
N GLY A 146 -20.19 -9.02 3.22
CA GLY A 146 -19.72 -8.86 4.60
C GLY A 146 -19.12 -10.13 5.18
N ILE A 147 -19.75 -11.28 4.90
CA ILE A 147 -19.24 -12.60 5.31
C ILE A 147 -17.88 -12.86 4.64
N ALA A 148 -17.75 -12.66 3.33
CA ALA A 148 -16.48 -12.85 2.62
C ALA A 148 -15.35 -11.96 3.17
N LYS A 149 -15.65 -10.70 3.50
CA LYS A 149 -14.69 -9.78 4.14
C LYS A 149 -14.27 -10.28 5.52
N LEU A 150 -15.21 -10.74 6.35
CA LEU A 150 -14.91 -11.24 7.70
C LEU A 150 -14.08 -12.53 7.64
N THR A 151 -14.44 -13.47 6.77
CA THR A 151 -13.68 -14.71 6.56
C THR A 151 -12.27 -14.40 6.04
N GLY A 152 -12.13 -13.42 5.13
CA GLY A 152 -10.82 -12.98 4.65
C GLY A 152 -9.93 -12.39 5.74
N VAL A 153 -10.50 -11.55 6.63
CA VAL A 153 -9.81 -11.02 7.81
C VAL A 153 -9.38 -12.15 8.76
N ALA A 154 -10.28 -13.10 9.05
CA ALA A 154 -9.97 -14.25 9.90
C ALA A 154 -8.84 -15.12 9.33
N LEU A 155 -8.84 -15.36 8.02
CA LEU A 155 -7.78 -16.12 7.34
C LEU A 155 -6.43 -15.38 7.38
N CYS A 156 -6.46 -14.05 7.32
CA CYS A 156 -5.26 -13.24 7.48
C CYS A 156 -4.71 -13.27 8.90
N LEU A 157 -5.58 -13.20 9.92
CA LEU A 157 -5.17 -13.39 11.32
C LEU A 157 -4.54 -14.77 11.51
N ALA A 158 -5.15 -15.83 10.97
CA ALA A 158 -4.57 -17.17 10.97
C ALA A 158 -3.19 -17.21 10.28
N GLY A 159 -3.04 -16.53 9.14
CA GLY A 159 -1.76 -16.40 8.43
C GLY A 159 -0.69 -15.66 9.24
N VAL A 160 -1.03 -14.56 9.92
CA VAL A 160 -0.12 -13.86 10.83
C VAL A 160 0.32 -14.77 11.98
N PHE A 161 -0.61 -15.47 12.61
CA PHE A 161 -0.30 -16.41 13.70
C PHE A 161 0.55 -17.58 13.22
N ALA A 162 0.33 -18.07 12.00
CA ALA A 162 1.18 -19.10 11.39
C ALA A 162 2.61 -18.59 11.22
N ILE A 163 2.84 -17.36 10.73
CA ILE A 163 4.19 -16.80 10.61
C ILE A 163 4.86 -16.61 11.99
N ALA A 164 4.08 -16.14 12.98
CA ALA A 164 4.60 -15.81 14.31
C ALA A 164 4.97 -17.04 15.15
N PHE A 165 4.13 -18.07 15.13
CA PHE A 165 4.26 -19.22 16.03
C PHE A 165 4.78 -20.49 15.36
N TYR A 166 4.67 -20.58 14.04
CA TYR A 166 5.11 -21.76 13.29
C TYR A 166 6.30 -21.41 12.40
N SER A 167 7.52 -21.76 12.82
CA SER A 167 8.69 -21.67 11.95
C SER A 167 8.72 -22.84 10.94
N GLY A 168 8.27 -24.04 11.34
CA GLY A 168 8.31 -25.25 10.51
C GLY A 168 9.74 -25.71 10.14
N PRO A 169 9.88 -26.85 9.44
CA PRO A 169 11.16 -27.31 8.92
C PRO A 169 11.70 -26.36 7.85
N ALA A 170 13.03 -26.31 7.77
CA ALA A 170 13.77 -25.43 6.90
C ALA A 170 13.85 -26.06 5.49
N LEU A 171 13.30 -25.42 4.46
CA LEU A 171 13.35 -25.91 3.09
C LEU A 171 14.73 -25.60 2.50
N SER A 172 15.45 -26.63 2.03
CA SER A 172 16.80 -26.50 1.49
C SER A 172 16.88 -25.39 0.42
N PRO A 173 17.88 -24.49 0.46
CA PRO A 173 18.08 -23.50 -0.59
C PRO A 173 18.20 -24.19 -1.95
N VAL A 174 17.47 -23.70 -2.95
CA VAL A 174 17.42 -24.32 -4.30
C VAL A 174 18.76 -24.14 -5.05
N ASN A 175 19.62 -23.20 -4.60
CA ASN A 175 20.91 -22.96 -5.21
C ASN A 175 22.04 -22.92 -4.17
N HIS A 176 23.12 -23.65 -4.42
CA HIS A 176 24.30 -23.69 -3.57
C HIS A 176 25.25 -22.51 -3.79
N HIS A 177 25.08 -21.76 -4.90
CA HIS A 177 25.91 -20.60 -5.22
C HIS A 177 25.36 -19.33 -4.55
N ARG A 178 26.04 -18.84 -3.51
CA ARG A 178 25.62 -17.67 -2.73
C ARG A 178 26.25 -16.39 -3.30
N ALA A 179 25.48 -15.59 -4.05
CA ALA A 179 25.98 -14.37 -4.69
C ALA A 179 26.38 -13.25 -3.71
N PHE A 180 25.74 -13.18 -2.53
CA PHE A 180 26.03 -12.17 -1.50
C PHE A 180 26.49 -12.78 -0.16
N ALA A 181 26.94 -14.03 -0.13
CA ALA A 181 27.56 -14.56 1.08
C ALA A 181 28.88 -13.83 1.32
N ALA A 182 28.96 -13.07 2.42
CA ALA A 182 30.24 -12.62 2.93
C ALA A 182 31.15 -13.84 3.13
N HIS A 183 32.40 -13.75 2.66
CA HIS A 183 33.46 -14.71 2.96
C HIS A 183 33.79 -14.66 4.46
N THR A 184 32.94 -15.24 5.31
CA THR A 184 33.28 -15.51 6.70
C THR A 184 33.99 -16.85 6.78
N SER A 185 35.30 -16.82 6.55
CA SER A 185 36.21 -17.87 6.99
C SER A 185 36.21 -17.89 8.52
N GLY A 186 35.55 -18.87 9.13
CA GLY A 186 35.66 -19.17 10.56
C GLY A 186 34.32 -19.26 11.30
N SER A 187 34.10 -20.40 11.95
CA SER A 187 33.07 -20.68 12.94
C SER A 187 31.63 -20.69 12.42
N GLY A 188 31.20 -21.86 11.96
CA GLY A 188 29.79 -22.22 11.84
C GLY A 188 29.13 -22.28 13.22
N ARG A 189 28.85 -21.12 13.82
CA ARG A 189 27.75 -20.98 14.76
C ARG A 189 26.52 -20.71 13.93
N THR A 190 25.85 -21.79 13.53
CA THR A 190 24.41 -21.74 13.27
C THR A 190 23.78 -21.19 14.55
N ASN A 191 23.63 -19.87 14.65
CA ASN A 191 22.73 -19.27 15.61
C ASN A 191 21.35 -19.79 15.21
N ALA A 192 20.96 -20.93 15.78
CA ALA A 192 19.57 -21.27 15.92
C ALA A 192 18.98 -20.09 16.69
N SER A 193 18.42 -19.11 15.95
CA SER A 193 17.71 -17.99 16.53
C SER A 193 16.77 -18.61 17.55
N SER A 194 16.92 -18.26 18.83
CA SER A 194 16.01 -18.77 19.84
C SER A 194 14.59 -18.46 19.38
N LYS A 195 13.63 -19.36 19.63
CA LYS A 195 12.22 -19.13 19.26
C LYS A 195 11.76 -17.75 19.71
N THR A 196 12.22 -17.28 20.86
CA THR A 196 11.96 -15.95 21.41
C THR A 196 12.44 -14.82 20.50
N THR A 197 13.67 -14.89 19.99
CA THR A 197 14.24 -13.89 19.08
C THR A 197 13.48 -13.82 17.76
N TRP A 198 13.02 -14.97 17.25
CA TRP A 198 12.19 -15.03 16.04
C TRP A 198 10.81 -14.39 16.23
N ILE A 199 10.17 -14.67 17.37
CA ILE A 199 8.88 -14.11 17.74
C ILE A 199 9.00 -12.59 17.90
N GLU A 200 10.06 -12.10 18.56
CA GLU A 200 10.34 -10.67 18.70
C GLU A 200 10.49 -9.99 17.33
N GLY A 201 11.29 -10.57 16.43
CA GLY A 201 11.43 -10.09 15.06
C GLY A 201 10.11 -10.03 14.29
N THR A 202 9.27 -11.06 14.42
CA THR A 202 7.98 -11.12 13.75
C THR A 202 6.99 -10.09 14.34
N PHE A 203 6.99 -9.90 15.65
CA PHE A 203 6.15 -8.90 16.31
C PHE A 203 6.53 -7.48 15.90
N LEU A 204 7.83 -7.16 15.89
CA LEU A 204 8.35 -5.87 15.41
C LEU A 204 7.99 -5.64 13.93
N MET A 205 8.02 -6.68 13.10
CA MET A 205 7.61 -6.61 11.70
C MET A 205 6.12 -6.31 11.55
N LEU A 206 5.25 -6.96 12.34
CA LEU A 206 3.82 -6.69 12.32
C LEU A 206 3.51 -5.26 12.76
N LEU A 207 4.20 -4.76 13.80
CA LEU A 207 4.06 -3.38 14.24
C LEU A 207 4.53 -2.39 13.16
N ALA A 208 5.61 -2.70 12.45
CA ALA A 208 6.06 -1.93 11.30
C ALA A 208 4.98 -1.87 10.20
N ASN A 209 4.33 -2.99 9.91
CA ASN A 209 3.27 -3.07 8.89
C ASN A 209 2.00 -2.32 9.30
N VAL A 210 1.64 -2.32 10.59
CA VAL A 210 0.52 -1.52 11.11
C VAL A 210 0.82 -0.03 10.98
N ALA A 211 2.01 0.41 11.39
CA ALA A 211 2.44 1.80 11.26
C ALA A 211 2.49 2.25 9.78
N TRP A 212 2.99 1.38 8.89
CA TRP A 212 3.00 1.64 7.44
C TRP A 212 1.58 1.78 6.89
N SER A 213 0.69 0.85 7.22
CA SER A 213 -0.71 0.85 6.77
C SER A 213 -1.44 2.12 7.23
N LEU A 214 -1.26 2.51 8.50
CA LEU A 214 -1.84 3.74 9.04
C LEU A 214 -1.33 4.97 8.28
N SER A 215 -0.04 4.99 7.94
CA SER A 215 0.55 6.10 7.18
C SER A 215 0.05 6.17 5.74
N ILE A 216 -0.20 5.05 5.08
CA ILE A 216 -0.80 5.02 3.73
C ILE A 216 -2.20 5.65 3.76
N VAL A 217 -3.02 5.28 4.75
CA VAL A 217 -4.38 5.84 4.90
C VAL A 217 -4.30 7.35 5.16
N TRP A 218 -3.41 7.76 6.07
CA TRP A 218 -3.22 9.18 6.38
C TRP A 218 -2.67 9.96 5.18
N GLN A 219 -1.67 9.43 4.47
CA GLN A 219 -1.10 10.04 3.28
C GLN A 219 -2.14 10.20 2.17
N ALA A 220 -3.02 9.22 1.98
CA ALA A 220 -4.12 9.33 1.03
C ALA A 220 -5.11 10.44 1.41
N ALA A 221 -5.38 10.65 2.71
CA ALA A 221 -6.20 11.78 3.17
C ALA A 221 -5.51 13.13 2.90
N LEU A 222 -4.19 13.22 3.16
CA LEU A 222 -3.40 14.43 2.88
C LEU A 222 -3.38 14.78 1.39
N LEU A 223 -3.29 13.78 0.50
CA LEU A 223 -3.32 13.99 -0.95
C LEU A 223 -4.67 14.51 -1.48
N LYS A 224 -5.77 14.29 -0.75
CA LYS A 224 -7.09 14.84 -1.11
C LYS A 224 -7.21 16.32 -0.75
N GLU A 225 -6.69 16.70 0.42
CA GLU A 225 -6.71 18.08 0.89
C GLU A 225 -5.62 18.94 0.21
N LEU A 226 -4.45 18.34 -0.08
CA LEU A 226 -3.35 18.98 -0.79
C LEU A 226 -3.04 18.19 -2.09
N PRO A 227 -3.59 18.59 -3.25
CA PRO A 227 -3.47 17.84 -4.51
C PRO A 227 -2.07 17.90 -5.15
N ASN A 228 -1.05 18.28 -4.39
CA ASN A 228 0.32 18.37 -4.86
C ASN A 228 1.15 17.17 -4.42
N ARG A 229 1.04 16.07 -5.18
CA ARG A 229 1.69 14.77 -4.90
C ARG A 229 3.19 14.86 -4.67
N MET A 230 3.90 15.67 -5.45
CA MET A 230 5.35 15.77 -5.37
C MET A 230 5.79 16.54 -4.13
N LEU A 231 5.00 17.54 -3.70
CA LEU A 231 5.26 18.26 -2.46
C LEU A 231 5.05 17.34 -1.25
N VAL A 232 3.94 16.60 -1.21
CA VAL A 232 3.66 15.64 -0.12
C VAL A 232 4.77 14.60 -0.04
N ALA A 233 5.14 13.96 -1.15
CA ALA A 233 6.20 12.94 -1.18
C ALA A 233 7.56 13.51 -0.72
N THR A 234 7.92 14.70 -1.20
CA THR A 234 9.18 15.37 -0.83
C THR A 234 9.19 15.76 0.65
N ALA A 235 8.11 16.37 1.14
CA ALA A 235 8.00 16.77 2.55
C ALA A 235 8.09 15.57 3.49
N LEU A 236 7.39 14.46 3.17
CA LEU A 236 7.49 13.22 3.94
C LEU A 236 8.92 12.66 3.96
N CYS A 237 9.62 12.69 2.81
CA CYS A 237 11.01 12.24 2.71
C CYS A 237 11.97 13.11 3.53
N VAL A 238 11.83 14.44 3.44
CA VAL A 238 12.66 15.41 4.18
C VAL A 238 12.42 15.31 5.68
N PHE A 239 11.16 15.31 6.13
CA PHE A 239 10.85 15.14 7.55
C PHE A 239 11.35 13.80 8.08
N SER A 240 11.17 12.72 7.31
CA SER A 240 11.68 11.42 7.70
C SER A 240 13.20 11.39 7.79
N THR A 241 13.92 12.13 6.93
CA THR A 241 15.38 12.24 7.01
C THR A 241 15.82 12.89 8.30
N VAL A 242 15.20 14.03 8.67
CA VAL A 242 15.49 14.73 9.92
C VAL A 242 15.20 13.85 11.14
N GLN A 243 14.03 13.20 11.15
CA GLN A 243 13.63 12.31 12.25
C GLN A 243 14.53 11.08 12.34
N SER A 244 14.84 10.44 11.21
CA SER A 244 15.72 9.25 11.16
C SER A 244 17.15 9.61 11.54
N PHE A 245 17.62 10.82 11.26
CA PHE A 245 18.91 11.32 11.74
C PHE A 245 18.94 11.39 13.27
N VAL A 246 17.90 11.99 13.89
CA VAL A 246 17.78 12.06 15.36
C VAL A 246 17.78 10.65 15.97
N VAL A 247 17.00 9.72 15.40
CA VAL A 247 16.96 8.31 15.85
C VAL A 247 18.32 7.64 15.67
N ALA A 248 19.01 7.84 14.54
CA ALA A 248 20.31 7.23 14.27
C ALA A 248 21.39 7.74 15.22
N VAL A 249 21.45 9.05 15.50
CA VAL A 249 22.41 9.63 16.45
C VAL A 249 22.12 9.15 17.87
N ALA A 250 20.84 9.05 18.25
CA ALA A 250 20.45 8.55 19.57
C ALA A 250 20.82 7.07 19.76
N ALA A 251 20.62 6.23 18.72
CA ALA A 251 20.85 4.79 18.78
C ALA A 251 22.32 4.39 18.57
N GLU A 252 23.07 5.10 17.73
CA GLU A 252 24.47 4.77 17.40
C GLU A 252 25.36 6.01 17.58
N ARG A 253 25.82 6.21 18.83
CA ARG A 253 26.72 7.32 19.20
C ARG A 253 28.16 7.11 18.73
N ASN A 254 28.51 5.92 18.25
CA ASN A 254 29.86 5.62 17.78
C ASN A 254 30.05 6.09 16.34
N PHE A 255 30.70 7.25 16.17
CA PHE A 255 30.95 7.86 14.85
C PHE A 255 31.75 6.98 13.89
N SER A 256 32.55 6.03 14.36
CA SER A 256 33.27 5.08 13.50
C SER A 256 32.33 4.20 12.67
N ARG A 257 31.10 3.92 13.14
CA ARG A 257 30.10 3.15 12.39
C ARG A 257 29.35 3.97 11.34
N TRP A 258 29.52 5.29 11.35
CA TRP A 258 28.97 6.18 10.33
C TRP A 258 29.86 6.28 9.09
N GLN A 259 31.07 5.71 9.14
CA GLN A 259 31.95 5.69 7.97
C GLN A 259 31.39 4.75 6.90
N LEU A 260 31.00 5.34 5.77
CA LEU A 260 30.56 4.62 4.59
C LEU A 260 31.76 3.91 3.96
N ARG A 261 31.69 2.58 3.89
CA ARG A 261 32.66 1.77 3.16
C ARG A 261 32.09 1.48 1.76
N PRO A 262 32.92 1.44 0.71
CA PRO A 262 32.48 1.10 -0.65
C PRO A 262 32.24 -0.42 -0.76
N ASP A 263 31.24 -0.92 -0.05
CA ASP A 263 30.84 -2.32 0.01
C ASP A 263 29.38 -2.51 -0.44
N ILE A 264 28.85 -3.72 -0.27
CA ILE A 264 27.45 -4.07 -0.59
C ILE A 264 26.47 -3.13 0.12
N SER A 265 26.84 -2.61 1.30
CA SER A 265 26.03 -1.69 2.08
C SER A 265 25.87 -0.35 1.38
N LEU A 266 26.93 0.19 0.76
CA LEU A 266 26.84 1.42 -0.04
C LEU A 266 25.93 1.25 -1.25
N LEU A 267 26.05 0.12 -1.97
CA LEU A 267 25.17 -0.19 -3.10
C LEU A 267 23.71 -0.27 -2.65
N ALA A 268 23.44 -0.92 -1.51
CA ALA A 268 22.11 -1.00 -0.92
C ALA A 268 21.56 0.38 -0.54
N ILE A 269 22.39 1.27 0.02
CA ILE A 269 21.99 2.65 0.34
C ILE A 269 21.64 3.43 -0.93
N VAL A 270 22.48 3.36 -1.96
CA VAL A 270 22.26 4.07 -3.23
C VAL A 270 20.96 3.59 -3.89
N TYR A 271 20.80 2.27 -4.02
CA TYR A 271 19.58 1.68 -4.56
C TYR A 271 18.35 2.06 -3.72
N ALA A 272 18.41 1.85 -2.41
CA ALA A 272 17.26 2.06 -1.54
C ALA A 272 16.92 3.55 -1.38
N GLY A 273 17.90 4.44 -1.50
CA GLY A 273 17.72 5.88 -1.41
C GLY A 273 17.15 6.47 -2.70
N PHE A 274 17.87 6.33 -3.81
CA PHE A 274 17.47 6.95 -5.07
C PHE A 274 16.26 6.26 -5.70
N VAL A 275 16.28 4.93 -5.79
CA VAL A 275 15.23 4.18 -6.48
C VAL A 275 14.01 4.03 -5.57
N VAL A 276 14.20 3.69 -4.30
CA VAL A 276 13.04 3.44 -3.44
C VAL A 276 12.50 4.71 -2.79
N ALA A 277 13.30 5.43 -2.01
CA ALA A 277 12.83 6.65 -1.35
C ALA A 277 12.56 7.79 -2.34
N GLY A 278 13.35 7.88 -3.42
CA GLY A 278 13.14 8.86 -4.48
C GLY A 278 11.99 8.48 -5.41
N VAL A 279 12.20 7.48 -6.27
CA VAL A 279 11.25 7.14 -7.34
C VAL A 279 9.99 6.48 -6.80
N SER A 280 10.12 5.43 -5.99
CA SER A 280 8.94 4.66 -5.55
C SER A 280 7.99 5.46 -4.66
N TYR A 281 8.45 6.37 -3.81
CA TYR A 281 7.54 7.17 -2.99
C TYR A 281 6.68 8.13 -3.83
N TYR A 282 7.26 8.72 -4.87
CA TYR A 282 6.50 9.50 -5.84
C TYR A 282 5.49 8.63 -6.60
N LEU A 283 5.92 7.46 -7.09
CA LEU A 283 5.04 6.50 -7.78
C LEU A 283 3.91 5.98 -6.88
N GLN A 284 4.19 5.77 -5.59
CA GLN A 284 3.19 5.38 -4.59
C GLN A 284 2.15 6.48 -4.40
N ALA A 285 2.59 7.72 -4.17
CA ALA A 285 1.67 8.85 -4.06
C ALA A 285 0.80 9.00 -5.31
N TRP A 286 1.40 8.82 -6.50
CA TRP A 286 0.68 8.88 -7.76
C TRP A 286 -0.33 7.74 -7.94
N CYS A 287 0.04 6.52 -7.53
CA CYS A 287 -0.86 5.37 -7.56
C CYS A 287 -2.05 5.54 -6.59
N MET A 288 -1.79 6.09 -5.39
CA MET A 288 -2.83 6.37 -4.39
C MET A 288 -3.80 7.45 -4.85
N GLU A 289 -3.31 8.46 -5.55
CA GLU A 289 -4.15 9.51 -6.15
C GLU A 289 -5.09 8.93 -7.22
N MET A 290 -4.62 8.01 -8.07
CA MET A 290 -5.42 7.45 -9.17
C MET A 290 -6.51 6.45 -8.72
N LYS A 291 -6.15 5.48 -7.88
CA LYS A 291 -7.03 4.33 -7.55
C LYS A 291 -7.25 4.14 -6.05
N GLY A 292 -6.70 5.04 -5.23
CA GLY A 292 -6.82 4.99 -3.77
C GLY A 292 -5.78 4.09 -3.08
N PRO A 293 -5.68 4.19 -1.74
CA PRO A 293 -4.70 3.45 -0.94
C PRO A 293 -4.94 1.93 -0.95
N VAL A 294 -6.21 1.51 -1.01
CA VAL A 294 -6.57 0.08 -1.03
C VAL A 294 -6.03 -0.59 -2.29
N PHE A 295 -6.13 0.06 -3.46
CA PHE A 295 -5.62 -0.49 -4.72
C PHE A 295 -4.12 -0.78 -4.64
N PHE A 296 -3.32 0.14 -4.09
CA PHE A 296 -1.89 -0.07 -3.92
C PHE A 296 -1.59 -1.29 -3.04
N ALA A 297 -2.32 -1.42 -1.94
CA ALA A 297 -2.14 -2.50 -0.98
C ALA A 297 -2.42 -3.89 -1.60
N VAL A 298 -3.36 -4.02 -2.53
CA VAL A 298 -3.67 -5.30 -3.22
C VAL A 298 -2.44 -5.95 -3.88
N TRP A 299 -1.44 -5.15 -4.25
CA TRP A 299 -0.25 -5.64 -4.95
C TRP A 299 0.85 -6.19 -4.03
N THR A 300 0.72 -6.09 -2.71
CA THR A 300 1.74 -6.59 -1.78
C THR A 300 2.06 -8.09 -1.90
N PRO A 301 1.12 -9.01 -2.23
CA PRO A 301 1.42 -10.41 -2.53
C PRO A 301 2.46 -10.60 -3.64
N LEU A 302 2.47 -9.70 -4.63
CA LEU A 302 3.44 -9.79 -5.72
C LEU A 302 4.86 -9.58 -5.19
N CYS A 303 5.06 -8.60 -4.30
CA CYS A 303 6.34 -8.40 -3.63
C CYS A 303 6.73 -9.61 -2.79
N PHE A 304 5.79 -10.27 -2.12
CA PHE A 304 6.07 -11.50 -1.38
C PHE A 304 6.59 -12.63 -2.28
N VAL A 305 5.89 -12.95 -3.37
CA VAL A 305 6.30 -14.02 -4.30
C VAL A 305 7.68 -13.73 -4.89
N LEU A 306 7.91 -12.50 -5.35
CA LEU A 306 9.20 -12.10 -5.91
C LEU A 306 10.31 -12.10 -4.85
N THR A 307 10.01 -11.74 -3.60
CA THR A 307 10.98 -11.75 -2.50
C THR A 307 11.37 -13.16 -2.10
N ILE A 308 10.45 -14.13 -2.08
CA ILE A 308 10.79 -15.54 -1.85
C ILE A 308 11.80 -16.03 -2.91
N PHE A 309 11.50 -15.75 -4.19
CA PHE A 309 12.39 -16.12 -5.28
C PHE A 309 13.76 -15.45 -5.11
N CYS A 310 13.81 -14.12 -5.02
CA CYS A 310 15.08 -13.39 -4.92
C CYS A 310 15.88 -13.74 -3.65
N SER A 311 15.23 -13.93 -2.49
CA SER A 311 15.93 -14.26 -1.24
C SER A 311 16.54 -15.68 -1.28
N SER A 312 15.85 -16.63 -1.93
CA SER A 312 16.38 -17.98 -2.17
C SER A 312 17.60 -17.95 -3.10
N PHE A 313 17.54 -17.20 -4.21
CA PHE A 313 18.62 -17.14 -5.20
C PHE A 313 19.82 -16.27 -4.77
N PHE A 314 19.58 -15.07 -4.23
CA PHE A 314 20.64 -14.09 -3.97
C PHE A 314 21.24 -14.20 -2.57
N LEU A 315 20.41 -14.40 -1.54
CA LEU A 315 20.87 -14.50 -0.14
C LEU A 315 21.12 -15.94 0.29
N GLY A 316 20.54 -16.93 -0.41
CA GLY A 316 20.58 -18.32 0.03
C GLY A 316 19.86 -18.55 1.35
N GLU A 317 18.86 -17.72 1.68
CA GLU A 317 18.07 -17.87 2.90
C GLU A 317 17.26 -19.17 2.83
N ILE A 318 17.27 -19.91 3.93
CA ILE A 318 16.48 -21.13 4.07
C ILE A 318 15.02 -20.71 4.25
N VAL A 319 14.17 -21.06 3.28
CA VAL A 319 12.75 -20.70 3.32
C VAL A 319 12.07 -21.60 4.34
N HIS A 320 11.49 -20.98 5.35
CA HIS A 320 10.81 -21.69 6.43
C HIS A 320 9.39 -22.05 5.99
N LEU A 321 8.97 -23.30 6.21
CA LEU A 321 7.65 -23.78 5.79
C LEU A 321 6.54 -22.89 6.35
N GLY A 322 6.69 -22.37 7.57
CA GLY A 322 5.69 -21.49 8.15
C GLY A 322 5.54 -20.13 7.49
N SER A 323 6.59 -19.60 6.85
CA SER A 323 6.45 -18.40 6.02
C SER A 323 5.68 -18.68 4.73
N VAL A 324 5.80 -19.89 4.18
CA VAL A 324 5.05 -20.30 2.98
C VAL A 324 3.58 -20.50 3.34
N VAL A 325 3.29 -21.30 4.38
CA VAL A 325 1.91 -21.54 4.84
C VAL A 325 1.25 -20.24 5.26
N GLY A 326 1.88 -19.46 6.13
CA GLY A 326 1.33 -18.17 6.58
C GLY A 326 1.19 -17.15 5.44
N GLY A 327 2.14 -17.13 4.51
CA GLY A 327 2.05 -16.33 3.28
C GLY A 327 0.85 -16.72 2.41
N THR A 328 0.64 -18.01 2.15
CA THR A 328 -0.52 -18.49 1.37
C THR A 328 -1.86 -18.16 2.03
N LEU A 329 -1.96 -18.28 3.36
CA LEU A 329 -3.14 -17.89 4.13
C LEU A 329 -3.42 -16.38 4.02
N LEU A 330 -2.38 -15.55 4.13
CA LEU A 330 -2.51 -14.09 3.97
C LEU A 330 -2.96 -13.70 2.57
N VAL A 331 -2.39 -14.31 1.54
CA VAL A 331 -2.78 -14.07 0.15
C VAL A 331 -4.22 -14.51 -0.09
N GLY A 332 -4.60 -15.71 0.35
CA GLY A 332 -5.99 -16.18 0.27
C GLY A 332 -6.97 -15.27 0.99
N GLY A 333 -6.61 -14.77 2.18
CA GLY A 333 -7.48 -13.90 2.98
C GLY A 333 -7.66 -12.53 2.33
N LEU A 334 -6.59 -11.98 1.76
CA LEU A 334 -6.65 -10.76 0.96
C LEU A 334 -7.63 -10.92 -0.23
N TYR A 335 -7.48 -11.98 -1.01
CA TYR A 335 -8.37 -12.24 -2.14
C TYR A 335 -9.84 -12.42 -1.70
N GLY A 336 -10.08 -13.04 -0.54
CA GLY A 336 -11.41 -13.12 0.06
C GLY A 336 -12.03 -11.75 0.35
N VAL A 337 -11.26 -10.82 0.92
CA VAL A 337 -11.70 -9.43 1.18
C VAL A 337 -12.00 -8.70 -0.14
N LEU A 338 -11.13 -8.85 -1.14
CA LEU A 338 -11.33 -8.25 -2.46
C LEU A 338 -12.58 -8.78 -3.15
N TRP A 339 -12.79 -10.10 -3.10
CA TRP A 339 -13.96 -10.74 -3.67
C TRP A 339 -15.25 -10.20 -3.05
N GLY A 340 -15.29 -10.07 -1.72
CA GLY A 340 -16.40 -9.46 -1.01
C GLY A 340 -16.68 -8.03 -1.49
N LYS A 341 -15.62 -7.22 -1.62
CA LYS A 341 -15.72 -5.84 -2.10
C LYS A 341 -16.21 -5.74 -3.55
N ASN A 342 -15.74 -6.61 -4.45
CA ASN A 342 -16.22 -6.66 -5.83
C ASN A 342 -17.71 -7.02 -5.92
N LYS A 343 -18.16 -7.97 -5.09
CA LYS A 343 -19.57 -8.38 -5.02
C LYS A 343 -20.49 -7.24 -4.54
N GLU A 344 -20.00 -6.38 -3.65
CA GLU A 344 -20.73 -5.19 -3.19
C GLU A 344 -20.86 -4.12 -4.29
N SER A 345 -19.79 -3.89 -5.05
CA SER A 345 -19.82 -2.98 -6.20
C SER A 345 -20.80 -3.45 -7.29
N GLN A 346 -20.84 -4.76 -7.57
CA GLN A 346 -21.80 -5.33 -8.52
C GLN A 346 -23.24 -5.24 -8.01
N ALA A 347 -23.49 -5.53 -6.73
CA ALA A 347 -24.83 -5.42 -6.15
C ALA A 347 -25.35 -3.96 -6.13
N GLY A 348 -24.48 -2.99 -5.84
CA GLY A 348 -24.83 -1.56 -5.89
C GLY A 348 -25.16 -1.08 -7.31
N SER A 349 -24.37 -1.49 -8.31
CA SER A 349 -24.62 -1.16 -9.73
C SER A 349 -25.92 -1.78 -10.23
N CYS A 350 -26.22 -3.02 -9.84
CA CYS A 350 -27.46 -3.70 -10.22
C CYS A 350 -28.69 -3.06 -9.58
N SER A 351 -28.58 -2.61 -8.32
CA SER A 351 -29.67 -1.90 -7.64
C SER A 351 -29.94 -0.51 -8.24
N GLN A 352 -28.92 0.18 -8.75
CA GLN A 352 -29.06 1.47 -9.43
C GLN A 352 -29.66 1.32 -10.84
N MET A 353 -29.32 0.24 -11.53
CA MET A 353 -29.89 -0.12 -12.84
C MET A 353 -31.36 -0.54 -12.72
N ASN A 354 -31.73 -1.25 -11.64
CA ASN A 354 -33.13 -1.56 -11.36
C ASN A 354 -33.95 -0.31 -11.03
N MET A 355 -33.44 0.64 -10.22
CA MET A 355 -34.15 1.91 -9.95
C MET A 355 -34.36 2.76 -11.20
N THR A 356 -33.41 2.79 -12.14
CA THR A 356 -33.57 3.50 -13.42
C THR A 356 -34.55 2.78 -14.35
N THR A 357 -34.58 1.45 -14.33
CA THR A 357 -35.53 0.66 -15.11
C THR A 357 -36.97 0.78 -14.57
N THR A 358 -37.14 0.80 -13.24
CA THR A 358 -38.47 0.99 -12.60
C THR A 358 -38.95 2.43 -12.74
N GLY A 359 -38.06 3.43 -12.68
CA GLY A 359 -38.40 4.84 -12.93
C GLY A 359 -38.89 5.07 -14.37
N CYS A 360 -38.18 4.56 -15.39
CA CYS A 360 -38.66 4.63 -16.77
C CYS A 360 -39.97 3.88 -17.01
N ALA A 361 -40.19 2.75 -16.35
CA ALA A 361 -41.44 2.00 -16.47
C ALA A 361 -42.63 2.71 -15.80
N GLN A 362 -42.41 3.44 -14.70
CA GLN A 362 -43.45 4.25 -14.05
C GLN A 362 -43.79 5.51 -14.85
N ASP A 363 -42.79 6.17 -15.46
CA ASP A 363 -43.01 7.33 -16.33
C ASP A 363 -43.79 6.95 -17.62
N GLU A 364 -43.54 5.77 -18.20
CA GLU A 364 -44.33 5.26 -19.34
C GLU A 364 -45.78 4.91 -18.96
N GLU A 365 -46.01 4.37 -17.77
CA GLU A 365 -47.35 3.98 -17.30
C GLU A 365 -48.19 5.21 -16.88
N GLU A 366 -47.56 6.26 -16.35
CA GLU A 366 -48.20 7.53 -16.03
C GLU A 366 -48.51 8.34 -17.30
N HIS A 367 -47.59 8.40 -18.27
CA HIS A 367 -47.83 9.06 -19.56
C HIS A 367 -48.93 8.38 -20.38
N ASN A 368 -49.03 7.04 -20.33
CA ASN A 368 -50.08 6.32 -21.03
C ASN A 368 -51.45 6.56 -20.37
N LYS A 369 -51.55 6.62 -19.03
CA LYS A 369 -52.79 6.93 -18.33
C LYS A 369 -53.30 8.36 -18.58
N THR A 370 -52.40 9.35 -18.67
CA THR A 370 -52.78 10.73 -19.01
C THR A 370 -53.37 10.82 -20.42
N ASN A 371 -52.78 10.13 -21.39
CA ASN A 371 -53.29 10.11 -22.77
C ASN A 371 -54.65 9.39 -22.88
N THR A 372 -54.91 8.33 -22.09
CA THR A 372 -56.22 7.68 -22.07
C THR A 372 -57.30 8.57 -21.45
N PHE A 373 -56.95 9.36 -20.43
CA PHE A 373 -57.89 10.28 -19.77
C PHE A 373 -58.28 11.47 -20.68
N GLU A 374 -57.32 12.04 -21.42
CA GLU A 374 -57.60 13.09 -22.41
C GLU A 374 -58.43 12.60 -23.60
N LEU A 375 -58.29 11.33 -24.00
CA LEU A 375 -59.13 10.73 -25.05
C LEU A 375 -60.58 10.47 -24.59
N GLU A 376 -60.78 10.09 -23.33
CA GLU A 376 -62.13 9.83 -22.79
C GLU A 376 -62.91 11.13 -22.52
N GLU A 377 -62.21 12.20 -22.11
CA GLU A 377 -62.77 13.55 -21.92
C GLU A 377 -63.14 14.21 -23.27
N ALA A 378 -62.38 13.94 -24.35
CA ALA A 378 -62.69 14.44 -25.70
C ALA A 378 -63.94 13.78 -26.34
N THR A 379 -64.32 12.57 -25.93
CA THR A 379 -65.50 11.86 -26.45
C THR A 379 -66.82 12.12 -25.70
N SER A 380 -66.79 12.84 -24.57
CA SER A 380 -67.97 13.07 -23.72
C SER A 380 -68.53 14.50 -23.76
N ALA A 381 -67.99 15.38 -24.60
CA ALA A 381 -68.54 16.72 -24.79
C ALA A 381 -69.93 16.66 -25.48
N PRO A 382 -71.00 17.19 -24.86
CA PRO A 382 -72.33 17.19 -25.48
C PRO A 382 -72.36 18.14 -26.68
N ALA A 383 -72.85 17.65 -27.81
CA ALA A 383 -73.17 18.46 -28.99
C ALA A 383 -74.30 19.44 -28.64
N GLY A 384 -73.91 20.62 -28.14
CA GLY A 384 -74.78 21.77 -27.94
C GLY A 384 -75.06 22.48 -29.26
N GLU A 385 -76.35 22.69 -29.51
CA GLU A 385 -76.97 23.47 -30.57
C GLU A 385 -76.23 24.76 -30.91
N HIS A 386 -76.17 25.13 -32.20
CA HIS A 386 -76.32 26.52 -32.64
C HIS A 386 -76.69 26.61 -34.14
N VAL A 387 -77.90 27.14 -34.36
CA VAL A 387 -78.40 28.06 -35.42
C VAL A 387 -78.28 27.66 -36.89
#